data_AF-A0A093CRY4-F1
#
_entry.id   AF-A0A093CRY4-F1
#
_cell.length_a   1.000
_cell.length_b   1.000
_cell.length_c   1.000
_cell.angle_alpha   90.00
_cell.angle_beta   90.00
_cell.angle_gamma   90.00
#
_symmetry.space_group_name_H-M   'P 1'
#
loop_
_entity.id
_entity.type
_entity.pdbx_description
1 polymer ?
#
loop_
_entity_poly.entity_id
_entity_poly.type
_entity_poly.pdbx_seq_one_letter_code
_entity_poly.pdbx_strand_id
1 'polypeptide(L)'
;EMVTIAFLIEMLGCNNINKELDHALEIFPTYLKSQCPEMPRLVLRGILTLSERPDMAKKSLVLLPVIMEQLEHGDMVLPVLVNMLQLLEGKESSRIALVLADNLRWLFDNESVTVRQLSIHLFRDTMGLVAGAKRKKMKEVVWDSLLPLLFHLYDED
;
A
#
# COMPACT_ATOMS: atom_id res chain seq x y z
N GLU A 1 5.91 -24.34 4.93
CA GLU A 1 6.21 -22.89 5.02
C GLU A 1 4.99 -22.05 5.40
N MET A 2 3.83 -22.17 4.74
CA MET A 2 2.64 -21.37 5.09
C MET A 2 2.26 -21.43 6.57
N VAL A 3 2.23 -22.61 7.19
CA VAL A 3 1.90 -22.74 8.63
C VAL A 3 2.91 -21.99 9.51
N THR A 4 4.19 -22.02 9.15
CA THR A 4 5.26 -21.32 9.87
C THR A 4 5.11 -19.81 9.75
N ILE A 5 4.83 -19.31 8.54
CA ILE A 5 4.61 -17.87 8.31
C ILE A 5 3.31 -17.40 8.97
N ALA A 6 2.25 -18.20 8.93
CA ALA A 6 1.01 -17.91 9.64
C ALA A 6 1.25 -17.82 11.15
N PHE A 7 1.98 -18.78 11.72
CA PHE A 7 2.36 -18.75 13.13
C PHE A 7 3.18 -17.49 13.46
N LEU A 8 4.18 -17.15 12.65
CA LEU A 8 4.97 -15.94 12.83
C LEU A 8 4.08 -14.69 12.83
N ILE A 9 3.13 -14.58 11.89
CA ILE A 9 2.22 -13.44 11.79
C ILE A 9 1.31 -13.32 13.00
N GLU A 10 0.77 -14.42 13.51
CA GLU A 10 -0.03 -14.38 14.73
C GLU A 10 0.84 -13.97 15.93
N MET A 11 2.09 -14.44 15.99
CA MET A 11 3.06 -14.00 17.00
C MET A 11 3.38 -12.51 16.85
N LEU A 12 3.33 -11.93 15.65
CA LEU A 12 3.48 -10.49 15.42
C LEU A 12 2.41 -9.63 16.11
N GLY A 13 1.26 -10.22 16.44
CA GLY A 13 0.21 -9.57 17.23
C GLY A 13 0.51 -9.47 18.73
N CYS A 14 1.50 -10.18 19.24
CA CYS A 14 1.82 -10.22 20.68
C CYS A 14 2.70 -9.03 21.11
N ASN A 15 2.62 -8.64 22.39
CA ASN A 15 3.50 -7.62 22.95
C ASN A 15 4.91 -8.20 23.21
N ASN A 16 5.97 -7.46 22.82
CA ASN A 16 7.39 -7.73 23.12
C ASN A 16 8.17 -8.73 22.23
N ILE A 17 8.18 -8.52 20.92
CA ILE A 17 8.71 -9.47 19.91
C ILE A 17 9.65 -8.79 18.89
N ASN A 18 10.54 -7.90 19.37
CA ASN A 18 11.40 -7.10 18.49
C ASN A 18 12.32 -7.94 17.59
N LYS A 19 12.80 -9.09 18.07
CA LYS A 19 13.69 -9.97 17.29
C LYS A 19 12.93 -10.68 16.17
N GLU A 20 11.73 -11.14 16.49
CA GLU A 20 10.82 -11.79 15.54
C GLU A 20 10.35 -10.78 14.48
N LEU A 21 10.12 -9.52 14.87
CA LEU A 21 9.85 -8.43 13.94
C LEU A 21 11.01 -8.23 12.96
N ASP A 22 12.24 -8.06 13.44
CA ASP A 22 13.38 -7.80 12.56
C ASP A 22 13.59 -8.98 11.58
N HIS A 23 13.41 -10.22 12.05
CA HIS A 23 13.44 -11.42 11.19
C HIS A 23 12.28 -11.45 10.19
N ALA A 24 11.06 -11.08 10.61
CA ALA A 24 9.91 -11.00 9.73
C ALA A 24 10.13 -9.99 8.60
N LEU A 25 10.64 -8.80 8.90
CA LEU A 25 10.94 -7.76 7.91
C LEU A 25 11.99 -8.22 6.88
N GLU A 26 12.93 -9.09 7.28
CA GLU A 26 13.93 -9.66 6.37
C GLU A 26 13.32 -10.65 5.37
N ILE A 27 12.40 -11.50 5.82
CA ILE A 27 11.86 -12.59 4.99
C ILE A 27 10.59 -12.22 4.20
N PHE A 28 9.83 -11.23 4.67
CA PHE A 28 8.57 -10.80 4.05
C PHE A 28 8.70 -10.44 2.55
N PRO A 29 9.75 -9.73 2.09
CA PRO A 29 9.92 -9.46 0.66
C PRO A 29 9.97 -10.72 -0.20
N THR A 30 10.58 -11.80 0.30
CA THR A 30 10.66 -13.09 -0.40
C THR A 30 9.28 -13.74 -0.49
N TYR A 31 8.51 -13.72 0.60
CA TYR A 31 7.19 -14.36 0.64
C TYR A 31 6.10 -13.54 -0.08
N LEU A 32 6.22 -12.22 -0.16
CA LEU A 32 5.38 -11.38 -1.03
C LEU A 32 5.57 -11.72 -2.51
N LYS A 33 6.75 -12.17 -2.92
CA LYS A 33 7.05 -12.56 -4.30
C LYS A 33 6.84 -14.06 -4.58
N SER A 34 6.20 -14.77 -3.65
CA SER A 34 5.94 -16.20 -3.78
C SER A 34 4.98 -16.50 -4.94
N GLN A 35 5.19 -17.61 -5.64
CA GLN A 35 4.26 -18.12 -6.65
C GLN A 35 2.98 -18.72 -6.05
N CYS A 36 2.95 -18.95 -4.73
CA CYS A 36 1.76 -19.44 -4.04
C CYS A 36 0.78 -18.27 -3.82
N PRO A 37 -0.44 -18.28 -4.40
CA PRO A 37 -1.36 -17.13 -4.35
C PRO A 37 -1.76 -16.68 -2.94
N GLU A 38 -1.81 -17.62 -2.00
CA GLU A 38 -2.20 -17.35 -0.61
C GLU A 38 -1.06 -16.73 0.22
N MET A 39 0.19 -16.93 -0.20
CA MET A 39 1.34 -16.49 0.59
C MET A 39 1.47 -14.96 0.64
N PRO A 40 1.39 -14.21 -0.49
CA PRO A 40 1.40 -12.74 -0.43
C PRO A 40 0.24 -12.18 0.40
N ARG A 41 -0.97 -12.76 0.26
CA ARG A 41 -2.15 -12.36 1.05
C ARG A 41 -1.91 -12.54 2.55
N LEU A 42 -1.36 -13.69 2.94
CA LEU A 42 -1.00 -13.97 4.33
C LEU A 42 0.02 -12.95 4.85
N VAL A 43 1.09 -12.68 4.10
CA VAL A 43 2.13 -11.72 4.49
C VAL A 43 1.57 -10.30 4.57
N LEU A 44 0.73 -9.86 3.63
CA LEU A 44 0.07 -8.56 3.66
C LEU A 44 -0.82 -8.40 4.91
N ARG A 45 -1.51 -9.45 5.35
CA ARG A 45 -2.24 -9.44 6.63
C ARG A 45 -1.30 -9.20 7.82
N GLY A 46 -0.13 -9.84 7.83
CA GLY A 46 0.87 -9.59 8.87
C GLY A 46 1.40 -8.16 8.86
N ILE A 47 1.69 -7.62 7.67
CA ILE A 47 2.15 -6.25 7.51
C ILE A 47 1.05 -5.25 7.94
N LEU A 48 -0.22 -5.53 7.64
CA LEU A 48 -1.34 -4.71 8.10
C LEU A 48 -1.32 -4.61 9.63
N THR A 49 -1.25 -5.74 10.33
CA THR A 49 -1.14 -5.79 11.80
C THR A 49 0.05 -4.97 12.30
N LEU A 50 1.21 -5.03 11.64
CA LEU A 50 2.38 -4.22 12.02
C LEU A 50 2.16 -2.72 11.79
N SER A 51 1.49 -2.34 10.71
CA SER A 51 1.24 -0.94 10.34
C SER A 51 0.25 -0.25 11.27
N GLU A 52 -0.67 -1.01 11.89
CA GLU A 52 -1.65 -0.52 12.87
C GLU A 52 -1.04 -0.31 14.26
N ARG A 53 0.15 -0.87 14.50
CA ARG A 53 0.85 -0.85 15.79
C ARG A 53 1.85 0.30 15.89
N PRO A 54 1.63 1.31 16.75
CA PRO A 54 2.50 2.49 16.82
C PRO A 54 3.99 2.19 17.10
N ASP A 55 4.28 1.11 17.85
CA ASP A 55 5.62 0.68 18.22
C ASP A 55 6.40 0.01 17.06
N MET A 56 5.69 -0.52 16.06
CA MET A 56 6.28 -1.31 14.96
C MET A 56 6.09 -0.67 13.58
N ALA A 57 5.06 0.18 13.44
CA ALA A 57 4.62 0.72 12.16
C ALA A 57 5.75 1.45 11.42
N LYS A 58 6.55 2.28 12.11
CA LYS A 58 7.68 2.98 11.48
C LYS A 58 8.76 2.04 10.94
N LYS A 59 9.02 0.91 11.60
CA LYS A 59 9.99 -0.09 11.11
C LYS A 59 9.49 -0.80 9.85
N SER A 60 8.18 -1.04 9.77
CA SER A 60 7.56 -1.72 8.63
C SER A 60 7.68 -0.94 7.30
N LEU A 61 7.97 0.37 7.35
CA LEU A 61 8.19 1.20 6.16
C LEU A 61 9.32 0.71 5.24
N VAL A 62 10.25 -0.11 5.75
CA VAL A 62 11.27 -0.75 4.92
C VAL A 62 10.67 -1.63 3.81
N LEU A 63 9.45 -2.14 4.03
CA LEU A 63 8.72 -2.98 3.09
C LEU A 63 7.93 -2.18 2.06
N LEU A 64 7.82 -0.86 2.21
CA LEU A 64 6.97 -0.03 1.35
C LEU A 64 7.26 -0.21 -0.15
N PRO A 65 8.53 -0.27 -0.62
CA PRO A 65 8.80 -0.48 -2.04
C PRO A 65 8.23 -1.80 -2.57
N VAL A 66 8.39 -2.91 -1.82
CA VAL A 66 7.87 -4.21 -2.27
C VAL A 66 6.35 -4.26 -2.18
N ILE A 67 5.72 -3.60 -1.21
CA ILE A 67 4.25 -3.53 -1.10
C ILE A 67 3.65 -2.76 -2.27
N MET A 68 4.30 -1.69 -2.73
CA MET A 68 3.87 -0.95 -3.93
C MET A 68 3.95 -1.78 -5.22
N GLU A 69 4.71 -2.88 -5.24
CA GLU A 69 4.73 -3.84 -6.34
C GLU A 69 3.56 -4.84 -6.28
N GLN A 70 2.77 -4.87 -5.20
CA GLN A 70 1.70 -5.87 -4.95
C GLN A 70 0.30 -5.30 -5.18
N LEU A 71 0.16 -4.23 -5.98
CA LEU A 71 -1.10 -3.53 -6.19
C LEU A 71 -2.20 -4.41 -6.81
N GLU A 72 -1.86 -5.52 -7.46
CA GLU A 72 -2.83 -6.52 -7.92
C GLU A 72 -3.63 -7.18 -6.79
N HIS A 73 -3.09 -7.21 -5.57
CA HIS A 73 -3.77 -7.67 -4.37
C HIS A 73 -4.59 -6.55 -3.71
N GLY A 74 -5.31 -5.76 -4.53
CA GLY A 74 -5.91 -4.48 -4.17
C GLY A 74 -6.66 -4.46 -2.83
N ASP A 75 -7.49 -5.47 -2.57
CA ASP A 75 -8.29 -5.61 -1.34
C ASP A 75 -7.43 -5.68 -0.07
N MET A 76 -6.24 -6.28 -0.17
CA MET A 76 -5.33 -6.52 0.95
C MET A 76 -4.22 -5.47 1.05
N VAL A 77 -3.73 -4.98 -0.09
CA VAL A 77 -2.56 -4.08 -0.16
C VAL A 77 -2.93 -2.62 0.10
N LEU A 78 -4.12 -2.17 -0.34
CA LEU A 78 -4.53 -0.78 -0.22
C LEU A 78 -4.68 -0.33 1.24
N PRO A 79 -5.29 -1.11 2.15
CA PRO A 79 -5.33 -0.76 3.58
C PRO A 79 -3.93 -0.62 4.21
N VAL A 80 -2.99 -1.50 3.83
CA VAL A 80 -1.60 -1.43 4.30
C VAL A 80 -0.94 -0.11 3.85
N LEU A 81 -1.12 0.25 2.58
CA LEU A 81 -0.58 1.49 2.02
C LEU A 81 -1.19 2.73 2.66
N VAL A 82 -2.50 2.74 2.97
CA VAL A 82 -3.15 3.83 3.73
C VAL A 82 -2.43 4.05 5.06
N ASN A 83 -2.25 3.00 5.85
CA ASN A 83 -1.59 3.09 7.15
C ASN A 83 -0.14 3.57 7.02
N MET A 84 0.61 2.99 6.07
CA MET A 84 2.01 3.36 5.86
C MET A 84 2.20 4.80 5.37
N LEU A 85 1.32 5.30 4.51
CA LEU A 85 1.40 6.69 4.04
C LEU A 85 1.27 7.69 5.18
N GLN A 86 0.43 7.42 6.17
CA GLN A 86 0.24 8.29 7.34
C GLN A 86 1.51 8.39 8.21
N LEU A 87 2.43 7.43 8.08
CA LEU A 87 3.70 7.39 8.81
C LEU A 87 4.83 8.10 8.07
N LEU A 88 4.63 8.46 6.79
CA LEU A 88 5.66 9.11 5.98
C LEU A 88 5.78 10.59 6.35
N GLU A 89 7.00 11.03 6.56
CA GLU A 89 7.30 12.42 6.90
C GLU A 89 8.36 13.01 5.96
N GLY A 90 8.44 14.34 5.89
CA GLY A 90 9.51 15.06 5.18
C GLY A 90 9.46 14.94 3.65
N LYS A 91 10.58 15.23 2.98
CA LYS A 91 10.65 15.31 1.50
C LYS A 91 10.43 13.96 0.81
N GLU A 92 10.70 12.87 1.51
CA GLU A 92 10.58 11.50 1.01
C GLU A 92 9.12 11.10 0.87
N SER A 93 8.25 11.52 1.80
CA SER A 93 6.80 11.36 1.71
C SER A 93 6.25 11.86 0.37
N SER A 94 6.65 13.07 -0.03
CA SER A 94 6.19 13.68 -1.28
C SER A 94 6.72 12.97 -2.53
N ARG A 95 7.87 12.29 -2.47
CA ARG A 95 8.37 11.47 -3.59
C ARG A 95 7.54 10.19 -3.71
N ILE A 96 7.37 9.49 -2.59
CA ILE A 96 6.62 8.23 -2.53
C ILE A 96 5.16 8.44 -2.90
N ALA A 97 4.51 9.46 -2.34
CA ALA A 97 3.12 9.79 -2.64
C ALA A 97 2.90 10.03 -4.13
N LEU A 98 3.83 10.71 -4.81
CA LEU A 98 3.73 10.93 -6.25
C LEU A 98 3.84 9.64 -7.06
N VAL A 99 4.80 8.77 -6.73
CA VAL A 99 4.96 7.47 -7.40
C VAL A 99 3.75 6.57 -7.17
N LEU A 100 3.23 6.56 -5.94
CA LEU A 100 2.05 5.78 -5.61
C LEU A 100 0.81 6.31 -6.36
N ALA A 101 0.63 7.63 -6.46
CA ALA A 101 -0.45 8.23 -7.23
C ALA A 101 -0.44 7.77 -8.70
N ASP A 102 0.74 7.77 -9.34
CA ASP A 102 0.92 7.28 -10.72
C ASP A 102 0.47 5.81 -10.85
N ASN A 103 0.84 4.98 -9.87
CA ASN A 103 0.55 3.55 -9.89
C ASN A 103 -0.90 3.20 -9.51
N LEU A 104 -1.65 4.07 -8.85
CA LEU A 104 -3.03 3.77 -8.43
C LEU A 104 -4.04 3.91 -9.57
N ARG A 105 -3.71 4.65 -10.63
CA ARG A 105 -4.64 5.01 -11.72
C ARG A 105 -5.36 3.81 -12.34
N TRP A 106 -4.64 2.71 -12.58
CA TRP A 106 -5.22 1.54 -13.25
C TRP A 106 -6.21 0.77 -12.35
N LEU A 107 -6.18 0.97 -11.03
CA LEU A 107 -7.14 0.37 -10.09
C LEU A 107 -8.49 1.08 -10.08
N PHE A 108 -8.61 2.26 -10.69
CA PHE A 108 -9.84 3.03 -10.70
C PHE A 108 -10.94 2.38 -11.55
N ASP A 109 -10.57 1.50 -12.47
CA ASP A 109 -11.48 0.72 -13.32
C ASP A 109 -11.44 -0.78 -12.97
N ASN A 110 -11.00 -1.11 -11.74
CA ASN A 110 -11.00 -2.50 -11.28
C ASN A 110 -12.43 -3.04 -11.16
N GLU A 111 -12.68 -4.32 -11.45
CA GLU A 111 -14.02 -4.93 -11.35
C GLU A 111 -14.59 -4.85 -9.92
N SER A 112 -13.74 -4.92 -8.89
CA SER A 112 -14.14 -4.81 -7.49
C SER A 112 -14.42 -3.37 -7.09
N VAL A 113 -15.68 -3.09 -6.73
CA VAL A 113 -16.12 -1.79 -6.20
C VAL A 113 -15.27 -1.36 -5.01
N THR A 114 -14.94 -2.30 -4.11
CA THR A 114 -14.13 -2.04 -2.91
C THR A 114 -12.73 -1.57 -3.30
N VAL A 115 -12.09 -2.23 -4.28
CA VAL A 115 -10.75 -1.86 -4.76
C VAL A 115 -10.77 -0.49 -5.43
N ARG A 116 -11.79 -0.19 -6.26
CA ARG A 116 -11.96 1.14 -6.86
C ARG A 116 -12.07 2.22 -5.78
N GLN A 117 -12.94 2.02 -4.79
CA GLN A 117 -13.17 3.01 -3.74
C GLN A 117 -11.93 3.23 -2.88
N LEU A 118 -11.25 2.16 -2.45
CA LEU A 118 -10.02 2.24 -1.66
C LEU A 118 -8.88 2.91 -2.43
N SER A 119 -8.71 2.60 -3.72
CA SER A 119 -7.65 3.20 -4.54
C SER A 119 -7.89 4.68 -4.79
N ILE A 120 -9.14 5.11 -5.05
CA ILE A 120 -9.50 6.53 -5.18
C ILE A 120 -9.28 7.28 -3.86
N HIS A 121 -9.66 6.66 -2.72
CA HIS A 121 -9.44 7.24 -1.40
C HIS A 121 -7.94 7.45 -1.13
N LEU A 122 -7.14 6.40 -1.38
CA LEU A 122 -5.69 6.44 -1.20
C LEU A 122 -5.05 7.46 -2.15
N PHE A 123 -5.51 7.56 -3.40
CA PHE A 123 -5.05 8.57 -4.36
C PHE A 123 -5.29 9.98 -3.84
N ARG A 124 -6.48 10.28 -3.30
CA ARG A 124 -6.75 11.57 -2.66
C ARG A 124 -5.76 11.85 -1.51
N ASP A 125 -5.44 10.84 -0.70
CA ASP A 125 -4.47 11.01 0.39
C ASP A 125 -3.07 11.32 -0.13
N THR A 126 -2.63 10.69 -1.23
CA THR A 126 -1.35 11.03 -1.88
C THR A 126 -1.29 12.48 -2.35
N MET A 127 -2.39 13.05 -2.82
CA MET A 127 -2.44 14.45 -3.26
C MET A 127 -2.15 15.41 -2.09
N GLY A 128 -2.62 15.07 -0.88
CA GLY A 128 -2.39 15.84 0.34
C GLY A 128 -0.93 15.82 0.80
N LEU A 129 -0.19 14.75 0.50
CA LEU A 129 1.21 14.56 0.91
C LEU A 129 2.22 15.24 -0.03
N VAL A 130 1.82 15.65 -1.24
CA VAL A 130 2.74 16.26 -2.19
C VAL A 130 2.92 17.77 -1.95
N ALA A 131 4.19 18.16 -1.75
CA ALA A 131 4.58 19.52 -1.43
C ALA A 131 5.64 20.08 -2.38
N GLY A 132 5.78 21.42 -2.39
CA GLY A 132 6.80 22.14 -3.14
C GLY A 132 6.74 21.91 -4.66
N ALA A 133 7.90 21.77 -5.28
CA ALA A 133 8.05 21.65 -6.74
C ALA A 133 7.29 20.45 -7.35
N LYS A 134 7.04 19.38 -6.57
CA LYS A 134 6.33 18.19 -7.04
C LYS A 134 4.83 18.42 -7.24
N ARG A 135 4.25 19.50 -6.72
CA ARG A 135 2.82 19.83 -6.91
C ARG A 135 2.45 20.01 -8.38
N LYS A 136 3.36 20.52 -9.22
CA LYS A 136 3.09 20.65 -10.65
C LYS A 136 2.89 19.26 -11.28
N LYS A 137 3.82 18.33 -11.03
CA LYS A 137 3.71 16.97 -11.53
C LYS A 137 2.47 16.26 -10.97
N MET A 138 2.17 16.41 -9.68
CA MET A 138 0.93 15.85 -9.11
C MET A 138 -0.33 16.36 -9.83
N LYS A 139 -0.39 17.63 -10.26
CA LYS A 139 -1.54 18.10 -11.07
C LYS A 139 -1.66 17.36 -12.40
N GLU A 140 -0.55 17.10 -13.08
CA GLU A 140 -0.52 16.33 -14.33
C GLU A 140 -1.07 14.91 -14.06
N VAL A 141 -0.59 14.25 -13.01
CA VAL A 141 -1.08 12.93 -12.57
C VAL A 141 -2.58 12.94 -12.26
N VAL A 142 -3.06 13.96 -11.55
CA VAL A 142 -4.49 14.10 -11.23
C VAL A 142 -5.32 14.25 -12.50
N TRP A 143 -4.89 15.11 -13.43
CA TRP A 143 -5.59 15.29 -14.70
C TRP A 143 -5.63 13.99 -15.50
N ASP A 144 -4.49 13.33 -15.65
CA ASP A 144 -4.39 12.08 -16.38
C ASP A 144 -5.26 10.99 -15.74
N SER A 145 -5.30 10.91 -14.42
CA SER A 145 -6.09 9.90 -13.70
C SER A 145 -7.59 10.17 -13.71
N LEU A 146 -8.04 11.44 -13.64
CA LEU A 146 -9.46 11.79 -13.60
C LEU A 146 -10.10 11.86 -14.98
N LEU A 147 -9.35 12.21 -16.02
CA LEU A 147 -9.90 12.40 -17.36
C LEU A 147 -10.64 11.16 -17.90
N PRO A 148 -10.12 9.91 -17.77
CA PRO A 148 -10.86 8.72 -18.15
C PRO A 148 -12.15 8.54 -17.35
N LEU A 149 -12.11 8.77 -16.03
CA LEU A 149 -13.28 8.63 -15.17
C LEU A 149 -14.39 9.63 -15.54
N LEU A 150 -14.01 10.84 -15.96
CA LEU A 150 -14.95 11.84 -16.42
C LEU A 150 -15.66 11.39 -17.70
N PHE A 151 -14.94 10.77 -18.64
CA PHE A 151 -15.55 10.25 -19.87
C PHE A 151 -16.55 9.11 -19.60
N HIS A 152 -16.23 8.19 -18.68
CA HIS A 152 -17.18 7.12 -18.30
C HIS A 152 -18.51 7.67 -17.78
N LEU A 153 -18.50 8.82 -17.08
CA LEU A 153 -19.74 9.46 -16.62
C LEU A 153 -20.62 9.99 -17.77
N TYR A 154 -20.05 10.26 -18.94
CA TYR A 154 -20.78 10.76 -20.11
C TYR A 154 -21.07 9.66 -21.16
N ASP A 155 -20.41 8.50 -21.06
CA ASP A 155 -20.65 7.34 -21.92
C ASP A 155 -21.77 6.42 -21.38
N GLU A 156 -22.21 6.59 -20.12
CA GLU A 156 -23.35 5.86 -19.52
C GLU A 156 -24.75 6.42 -19.92
N ASP A 157 -24.84 7.21 -21.00
CA ASP A 157 -26.11 7.70 -21.58
C ASP A 157 -26.75 6.74 -22.60
#